data_AF-A0A7X6NRQ0-F1
#
_entry.id   AF-A0A7X6NRQ0-F1
#
_cell.length_a   1.000
_cell.length_b   1.000
_cell.length_c   1.000
_cell.angle_alpha   90.00
_cell.angle_beta   90.00
_cell.angle_gamma   90.00
#
_symmetry.space_group_name_H-M   'P 1'
#
loop_
_entity.id
_entity.type
_entity.pdbx_description
1 polymer ?
#
loop_
_entity_poly.entity_id
_entity_poly.type
_entity_poly.pdbx_seq_one_letter_code
_entity_poly.pdbx_strand_id
1 'polypeptide(L)'
;MNVIFGRRKKNDDELDSESTVDQEGLDELEAQDALIEDEVGADAEIDEWVALDQSRDWREDGPFDISEVDLDADDIERLDFGSVILTPFEGMQMQLQVDQRTKKVQAVMVMAGASAIEIALFAAPAQTQLVPDIRNEMIAATQKAGGRVSLAEGPFGTEVRRILPMTDPKGNKVVHISRTWFVEGPRWMLRGVVMGEAGRASGVDGVSEL
;
A
#
# COMPACT_ATOMS: atom_id res chain seq x y z
N MET A 1 12.28 20.13 5.79
CA MET A 1 11.13 19.27 6.14
C MET A 1 10.44 19.87 7.36
N ASN A 2 9.18 20.29 7.26
CA ASN A 2 8.34 20.52 8.43
C ASN A 2 7.70 19.17 8.79
N VAL A 3 7.98 18.68 9.98
CA VAL A 3 7.40 17.43 10.50
C VAL A 3 6.02 17.76 11.07
N ILE A 4 4.95 17.28 10.41
CA ILE A 4 3.55 17.61 10.73
C ILE A 4 2.93 16.60 11.72
N PHE A 5 3.57 15.44 11.89
CA PHE A 5 3.24 14.43 12.88
C PHE A 5 4.54 13.78 13.37
N GLY A 6 4.75 13.69 14.70
CA GLY A 6 5.94 13.06 15.29
C GLY A 6 5.57 11.76 16.01
N ARG A 7 6.30 10.67 15.72
CA ARG A 7 6.13 9.38 16.39
C ARG A 7 6.53 9.47 17.87
N ARG A 8 5.65 9.02 18.78
CA ARG A 8 6.00 8.86 20.20
C ARG A 8 6.99 7.68 20.37
N LYS A 9 8.17 7.96 20.94
CA LYS A 9 9.24 6.96 21.18
C LYS A 9 8.82 5.97 22.27
N LYS A 10 8.88 4.66 21.98
CA LYS A 10 8.64 3.57 22.96
C LYS A 10 9.98 2.90 23.30
N ASN A 11 10.26 2.71 24.59
CA ASN A 11 11.43 1.97 25.08
C ASN A 11 11.17 0.46 24.96
N ASP A 12 12.11 -0.26 24.37
CA ASP A 12 12.15 -1.73 24.31
C ASP A 12 12.85 -2.29 25.56
N ASP A 13 12.23 -3.28 26.20
CA ASP A 13 12.88 -4.19 27.15
C ASP A 13 12.82 -5.60 26.55
N GLU A 14 14.01 -6.18 26.43
CA GLU A 14 14.32 -7.55 26.00
C GLU A 14 13.67 -8.61 26.89
N LEU A 15 13.23 -9.73 26.32
CA LEU A 15 13.31 -11.03 27.01
C LEU A 15 13.61 -12.17 26.04
N ASP A 16 14.75 -12.78 26.35
CA ASP A 16 15.43 -13.98 25.88
C ASP A 16 14.67 -15.27 26.22
N SER A 17 14.75 -16.30 25.36
CA SER A 17 14.95 -17.70 25.81
C SER A 17 15.11 -18.67 24.63
N GLU A 18 16.30 -19.27 24.55
CA GLU A 18 16.65 -20.46 23.79
C GLU A 18 15.95 -21.74 24.31
N SER A 19 15.73 -22.71 23.43
CA SER A 19 15.93 -24.13 23.76
C SER A 19 16.07 -25.01 22.51
N THR A 20 17.23 -25.63 22.38
CA THR A 20 17.65 -26.74 21.52
C THR A 20 17.03 -28.08 21.94
N VAL A 21 16.73 -29.02 21.03
CA VAL A 21 17.01 -30.49 21.16
C VAL A 21 17.00 -31.19 19.77
N ASP A 22 18.17 -31.74 19.42
CA ASP A 22 18.59 -33.00 18.76
C ASP A 22 17.95 -33.65 17.51
N GLN A 23 18.88 -34.15 16.69
CA GLN A 23 18.77 -34.98 15.48
C GLN A 23 18.74 -36.49 15.79
N GLU A 24 18.18 -37.28 14.87
CA GLU A 24 18.76 -38.47 14.18
C GLU A 24 17.73 -39.58 13.87
N GLY A 25 17.83 -40.20 12.68
CA GLY A 25 17.19 -41.49 12.37
C GLY A 25 16.88 -41.77 10.88
N LEU A 26 17.80 -42.44 10.18
CA LEU A 26 17.81 -42.88 8.78
C LEU A 26 16.79 -44.01 8.43
N ASP A 27 16.27 -44.06 7.20
CA ASP A 27 16.61 -45.08 6.16
C ASP A 27 15.60 -45.15 4.99
N GLU A 28 16.16 -45.41 3.80
CA GLU A 28 15.59 -45.48 2.45
C GLU A 28 14.61 -46.66 2.20
N LEU A 29 13.77 -46.55 1.15
CA LEU A 29 13.64 -47.57 0.07
C LEU A 29 12.78 -47.06 -1.11
N GLU A 30 13.19 -47.45 -2.31
CA GLU A 30 12.86 -46.89 -3.63
C GLU A 30 11.54 -47.36 -4.30
N ALA A 31 11.14 -46.59 -5.32
CA ALA A 31 10.74 -46.99 -6.69
C ALA A 31 9.25 -46.96 -7.13
N GLN A 32 9.00 -46.01 -8.06
CA GLN A 32 8.28 -46.11 -9.36
C GLN A 32 6.73 -46.26 -9.34
N ASP A 33 5.92 -45.68 -10.23
CA ASP A 33 6.01 -44.69 -11.31
C ASP A 33 4.56 -44.55 -11.83
N ALA A 34 4.01 -43.34 -11.98
CA ALA A 34 2.81 -43.05 -12.79
C ALA A 34 2.47 -41.55 -12.80
N LEU A 35 3.14 -40.83 -13.72
CA LEU A 35 2.66 -39.70 -14.52
C LEU A 35 1.29 -39.08 -14.15
N ILE A 36 1.34 -37.87 -13.58
CA ILE A 36 0.41 -36.79 -13.91
C ILE A 36 1.29 -35.58 -14.26
N GLU A 37 1.51 -35.38 -15.56
CA GLU A 37 1.93 -34.09 -16.09
C GLU A 37 0.75 -33.13 -15.94
N ASP A 38 0.82 -32.19 -15.00
CA ASP A 38 0.10 -30.92 -15.10
C ASP A 38 0.91 -29.82 -14.41
N GLU A 39 1.04 -28.72 -15.13
CA GLU A 39 1.86 -27.54 -14.88
C GLU A 39 1.89 -27.05 -13.42
N VAL A 40 3.05 -27.15 -12.76
CA VAL A 40 3.42 -26.28 -11.63
C VAL A 40 4.92 -25.99 -11.68
N GLY A 41 5.32 -25.31 -12.76
CA GLY A 41 6.64 -24.70 -12.87
C GLY A 41 6.56 -23.20 -12.62
N ALA A 42 6.27 -22.81 -11.37
CA ALA A 42 6.54 -21.46 -10.91
C ALA A 42 7.49 -21.60 -9.72
N ASP A 43 8.79 -21.61 -10.05
CA ASP A 43 9.87 -21.39 -9.09
C ASP A 43 9.46 -20.23 -8.19
N ALA A 44 9.19 -20.50 -6.92
CA ALA A 44 8.90 -19.48 -5.93
C ALA A 44 10.24 -18.82 -5.53
N GLU A 45 10.83 -18.06 -6.45
CA GLU A 45 11.65 -16.92 -6.05
C GLU A 45 10.78 -16.08 -5.10
N ILE A 46 11.29 -15.78 -3.92
CA ILE A 46 10.66 -14.79 -3.05
C ILE A 46 10.52 -13.53 -3.90
N ASP A 47 9.28 -13.12 -4.18
CA ASP A 47 8.95 -11.93 -4.94
C ASP A 47 9.80 -10.77 -4.42
N GLU A 48 10.71 -10.26 -5.25
CA GLU A 48 11.66 -9.17 -4.91
C GLU A 48 10.94 -7.98 -4.26
N TRP A 49 9.68 -7.76 -4.64
CA TRP A 49 8.83 -6.71 -4.11
C TRP A 49 8.35 -7.00 -2.69
N VAL A 50 8.10 -8.25 -2.33
CA VAL A 50 7.82 -8.65 -0.93
C VAL A 50 9.05 -8.43 -0.06
N ALA A 51 10.25 -8.77 -0.56
CA ALA A 51 11.49 -8.52 0.16
C ALA A 51 11.74 -7.01 0.35
N LEU A 52 11.44 -6.18 -0.65
CA LEU A 52 11.51 -4.72 -0.55
C LEU A 52 10.55 -4.18 0.52
N ASP A 53 9.30 -4.64 0.52
CA ASP A 53 8.27 -4.23 1.47
C ASP A 53 8.67 -4.53 2.93
N GLN A 54 9.41 -5.62 3.16
CA GLN A 54 9.88 -6.04 4.48
C GLN A 54 11.26 -5.47 4.86
N SER A 55 11.94 -4.76 3.95
CA SER A 55 13.34 -4.35 4.16
C SER A 55 13.54 -3.32 5.27
N ARG A 56 12.51 -2.57 5.66
CA ARG A 56 12.55 -1.51 6.68
C ARG A 56 11.16 -1.11 7.15
N ASP A 57 11.09 -0.30 8.21
CA ASP A 57 9.85 0.37 8.60
C ASP A 57 9.59 1.57 7.66
N TRP A 58 8.71 1.36 6.68
CA TRP A 58 8.33 2.38 5.70
C TRP A 58 7.43 3.49 6.28
N ARG A 59 6.98 3.38 7.54
CA ARG A 59 6.09 4.36 8.19
C ARG A 59 6.81 5.26 9.20
N GLU A 60 8.12 5.44 9.07
CA GLU A 60 8.90 6.27 10.01
C GLU A 60 8.32 7.68 10.18
N ASP A 61 7.93 8.32 9.08
CA ASP A 61 7.29 9.65 9.03
C ASP A 61 5.75 9.57 8.89
N GLY A 62 5.18 8.41 9.24
CA GLY A 62 3.77 8.09 9.10
C GLY A 62 3.44 7.44 7.75
N PRO A 63 2.16 7.23 7.43
CA PRO A 63 0.97 7.44 8.26
C PRO A 63 1.03 6.74 9.62
N PHE A 64 0.53 7.41 10.65
CA PHE A 64 0.58 6.94 12.03
C PHE A 64 -0.75 6.34 12.47
N ASP A 65 -0.67 5.33 13.34
CA ASP A 65 -1.80 4.90 14.15
C ASP A 65 -2.13 5.97 15.21
N ILE A 66 -3.40 6.06 15.62
CA ILE A 66 -3.83 7.03 16.64
C ILE A 66 -3.08 6.88 17.96
N SER A 67 -2.62 5.68 18.29
CA SER A 67 -1.82 5.41 19.48
C SER A 67 -0.35 5.86 19.38
N GLU A 68 0.13 6.15 18.17
CA GLU A 68 1.51 6.54 17.87
C GLU A 68 1.73 8.06 17.93
N VAL A 69 0.65 8.86 17.95
CA VAL A 69 0.70 10.33 17.90
C VAL A 69 0.07 10.97 19.13
N ASP A 70 0.57 12.15 19.48
CA ASP A 70 -0.03 13.05 20.45
C ASP A 70 -0.65 14.23 19.69
N LEU A 71 -1.97 14.20 19.50
CA LEU A 71 -2.67 15.20 18.70
C LEU A 71 -2.78 16.56 19.40
N ASP A 72 -2.52 16.62 20.70
CA ASP A 72 -2.56 17.83 21.52
C ASP A 72 -1.17 18.48 21.65
N ALA A 73 -0.15 17.94 20.98
CA ALA A 73 1.22 18.43 21.06
C ALA A 73 1.44 19.79 20.34
N ASP A 74 0.50 20.21 19.51
CA ASP A 74 0.50 21.50 18.81
C ASP A 74 -0.92 22.08 18.69
N ASP A 75 -1.02 23.34 18.28
CA ASP A 75 -2.28 24.06 18.13
C ASP A 75 -2.94 23.88 16.74
N ILE A 76 -2.57 22.83 15.99
CA ILE A 76 -3.09 22.61 14.63
C ILE A 76 -4.48 21.96 14.71
N GLU A 77 -5.50 22.65 14.21
CA GLU A 77 -6.85 22.10 14.06
C GLU A 77 -6.88 21.07 12.92
N ARG A 78 -6.88 19.78 13.30
CA ARG A 78 -6.92 18.65 12.36
C ARG A 78 -8.36 18.27 12.02
N LEU A 79 -8.54 17.77 10.80
CA LEU A 79 -9.84 17.32 10.30
C LEU A 79 -10.04 15.84 10.65
N ASP A 80 -11.01 15.54 11.51
CA ASP A 80 -11.36 14.18 11.91
C ASP A 80 -12.56 13.65 11.11
N PHE A 81 -12.35 12.53 10.41
CA PHE A 81 -13.37 11.82 9.62
C PHE A 81 -13.77 10.47 10.23
N GLY A 82 -13.44 10.25 11.51
CA GLY A 82 -13.71 9.05 12.29
C GLY A 82 -12.67 7.95 12.06
N SER A 83 -12.43 7.57 10.80
CA SER A 83 -11.43 6.54 10.46
C SER A 83 -10.05 7.11 10.17
N VAL A 84 -9.97 8.40 9.80
CA VAL A 84 -8.73 9.06 9.43
C VAL A 84 -8.76 10.50 9.91
N ILE A 85 -7.62 10.99 10.38
CA ILE A 85 -7.41 12.38 10.77
C ILE A 85 -6.40 12.98 9.80
N LEU A 86 -6.73 14.12 9.21
CA LEU A 86 -5.88 14.79 8.22
C LEU A 86 -5.50 16.19 8.71
N THR A 87 -4.22 16.54 8.54
CA THR A 87 -3.77 17.93 8.77
C THR A 87 -4.07 18.77 7.54
N PRO A 88 -4.83 19.88 7.67
CA PRO A 88 -5.07 20.78 6.55
C PRO A 88 -3.80 21.51 6.12
N PHE A 89 -3.71 21.81 4.83
CA PHE A 89 -2.65 22.64 4.26
C PHE A 89 -3.23 23.64 3.24
N GLU A 90 -2.45 24.67 2.90
CA GLU A 90 -2.89 25.71 1.99
C GLU A 90 -3.21 25.15 0.60
N GLY A 91 -4.37 25.54 0.04
CA GLY A 91 -4.81 25.07 -1.28
C GLY A 91 -5.40 23.66 -1.28
N MET A 92 -5.52 23.02 -0.11
CA MET A 92 -6.17 21.72 0.03
C MET A 92 -7.68 21.82 -0.26
N GLN A 93 -8.13 21.08 -1.27
CA GLN A 93 -9.54 20.83 -1.52
C GLN A 93 -9.85 19.36 -1.23
N MET A 94 -11.09 19.05 -0.85
CA MET A 94 -11.43 17.71 -0.41
C MET A 94 -12.84 17.30 -0.84
N GLN A 95 -12.98 16.02 -1.17
CA GLN A 95 -14.25 15.33 -1.42
C GLN A 95 -14.31 14.05 -0.59
N LEU A 96 -15.43 13.84 0.10
CA LEU A 96 -15.65 12.66 0.92
C LEU A 96 -16.52 11.65 0.18
N GLN A 97 -16.08 10.40 0.16
CA GLN A 97 -16.90 9.27 -0.25
C GLN A 97 -17.51 8.65 1.01
N VAL A 98 -18.84 8.70 1.12
CA VAL A 98 -19.56 8.23 2.32
C VAL A 98 -20.44 7.06 1.95
N ASP A 99 -20.38 5.99 2.75
CA ASP A 99 -21.35 4.90 2.67
C ASP A 99 -22.73 5.42 3.11
N GLN A 100 -23.68 5.42 2.18
CA GLN A 100 -25.00 6.01 2.42
C GLN A 100 -25.83 5.30 3.49
N ARG A 101 -25.54 4.02 3.75
CA ARG A 101 -26.24 3.21 4.76
C ARG A 101 -25.63 3.41 6.14
N THR A 102 -24.30 3.36 6.24
CA THR A 102 -23.61 3.45 7.54
C THR A 102 -23.25 4.88 7.94
N LYS A 103 -23.34 5.83 7.00
CA LYS A 103 -22.87 7.23 7.11
C LYS A 103 -21.39 7.36 7.47
N LYS A 104 -20.62 6.28 7.31
CA LYS A 104 -19.17 6.28 7.53
C LYS A 104 -18.43 6.73 6.27
N VAL A 105 -17.35 7.47 6.47
CA VAL A 105 -16.42 7.85 5.40
C VAL A 105 -15.68 6.59 4.94
N GLN A 106 -15.77 6.29 3.65
CA GLN A 106 -15.12 5.16 2.98
C GLN A 106 -13.76 5.58 2.39
N ALA A 107 -13.71 6.77 1.81
CA ALA A 107 -12.48 7.33 1.26
C ALA A 107 -12.53 8.87 1.31
N VAL A 108 -11.34 9.47 1.36
CA VAL A 108 -11.14 10.91 1.28
C VAL A 108 -10.31 11.20 0.05
N MET A 109 -10.83 12.01 -0.86
CA MET A 109 -10.07 12.51 -2.00
C MET A 109 -9.59 13.92 -1.70
N VAL A 110 -8.28 14.11 -1.65
CA VAL A 110 -7.62 15.39 -1.45
C VAL A 110 -7.06 15.88 -2.78
N MET A 111 -7.33 17.13 -3.14
CA MET A 111 -6.85 17.76 -4.36
C MET A 111 -6.00 18.99 -4.01
N ALA A 112 -4.90 19.16 -4.72
CA ALA A 112 -3.99 20.29 -4.59
C ALA A 112 -3.43 20.64 -5.99
N GLY A 113 -3.79 21.82 -6.50
CA GLY A 113 -3.45 22.22 -7.86
C GLY A 113 -3.96 21.22 -8.91
N ALA A 114 -3.06 20.70 -9.76
CA ALA A 114 -3.36 19.71 -10.79
C ALA A 114 -3.12 18.25 -10.33
N SER A 115 -3.00 18.02 -9.02
CA SER A 115 -2.76 16.71 -8.42
C SER A 115 -3.86 16.34 -7.45
N ALA A 116 -4.07 15.04 -7.26
CA ALA A 116 -5.01 14.51 -6.29
C ALA A 116 -4.51 13.21 -5.68
N ILE A 117 -4.93 12.90 -4.46
CA ILE A 117 -4.77 11.60 -3.82
C ILE A 117 -6.11 11.14 -3.26
N GLU A 118 -6.51 9.91 -3.56
CA GLU A 118 -7.61 9.23 -2.87
C GLU A 118 -7.02 8.34 -1.77
N ILE A 119 -7.49 8.53 -0.54
CA ILE A 119 -7.08 7.79 0.64
C ILE A 119 -8.24 6.93 1.11
N ALA A 120 -8.04 5.62 1.17
CA ALA A 120 -8.99 4.66 1.72
C ALA A 120 -8.33 3.85 2.83
N LEU A 121 -9.08 3.61 3.92
CA LEU A 121 -8.60 2.83 5.06
C LEU A 121 -9.43 1.55 5.21
N PHE A 122 -8.74 0.44 5.37
CA PHE A 122 -9.33 -0.89 5.52
C PHE A 122 -8.93 -1.48 6.87
N ALA A 123 -9.84 -2.22 7.49
CA ALA A 123 -9.47 -3.05 8.64
C ALA A 123 -8.63 -4.21 8.14
N ALA A 124 -7.52 -4.48 8.82
CA ALA A 124 -6.60 -5.56 8.48
C ALA A 124 -6.47 -6.55 9.66
N PRO A 125 -6.35 -7.86 9.40
CA PRO A 125 -5.95 -8.82 10.43
C PRO A 125 -4.53 -8.49 10.91
N ALA A 126 -4.25 -8.75 12.20
CA ALA A 126 -2.98 -8.35 12.81
C ALA A 126 -1.76 -9.17 12.33
N GLN A 127 -1.96 -10.27 11.59
CA GLN A 127 -0.92 -11.27 11.31
C GLN A 127 -0.79 -11.60 9.81
N THR A 128 -1.43 -10.86 8.91
CA THR A 128 -1.43 -11.15 7.48
C THR A 128 -0.92 -9.97 6.68
N GLN A 129 0.05 -10.21 5.80
CA GLN A 129 0.48 -9.24 4.80
C GLN A 129 -0.58 -9.19 3.68
N LEU A 130 -1.40 -8.15 3.66
CA LEU A 130 -2.46 -7.96 2.68
C LEU A 130 -1.93 -7.31 1.39
N VAL A 131 -0.82 -6.58 1.49
CA VAL A 131 -0.27 -5.81 0.36
C VAL A 131 0.06 -6.69 -0.85
N PRO A 132 0.76 -7.85 -0.73
CA PRO A 132 1.08 -8.68 -1.89
C PRO A 132 -0.17 -9.17 -2.63
N ASP A 133 -1.19 -9.61 -1.88
CA ASP A 133 -2.45 -10.10 -2.45
C ASP A 133 -3.19 -8.97 -3.20
N ILE A 134 -3.34 -7.81 -2.56
CA ILE A 134 -4.02 -6.66 -3.17
C ILE A 134 -3.24 -6.13 -4.38
N ARG A 135 -1.91 -6.15 -4.32
CA ARG A 135 -1.04 -5.81 -5.47
C ARG A 135 -1.31 -6.73 -6.65
N ASN A 136 -1.35 -8.04 -6.41
CA ASN A 136 -1.63 -9.05 -7.44
C ASN A 136 -3.03 -8.89 -8.04
N GLU A 137 -4.05 -8.65 -7.21
CA GLU A 137 -5.39 -8.35 -7.67
C GLU A 137 -5.43 -7.08 -8.53
N MET A 138 -4.70 -6.03 -8.14
CA MET A 138 -4.62 -4.79 -8.90
C MET A 138 -3.91 -4.97 -10.25
N ILE A 139 -2.84 -5.77 -10.31
CA ILE A 139 -2.15 -6.13 -11.55
C ILE A 139 -3.13 -6.84 -12.50
N ALA A 140 -3.78 -7.91 -12.02
CA ALA A 140 -4.71 -8.70 -12.80
C ALA A 140 -5.90 -7.87 -13.30
N ALA A 141 -6.48 -7.03 -12.42
CA ALA A 141 -7.58 -6.13 -12.78
C ALA A 141 -7.17 -5.10 -13.85
N THR A 142 -5.93 -4.61 -13.79
CA THR A 142 -5.41 -3.63 -14.75
C THR A 142 -5.19 -4.25 -16.12
N GLN A 143 -4.58 -5.44 -16.16
CA GLN A 143 -4.39 -6.20 -17.40
C GLN A 143 -5.73 -6.56 -18.04
N LYS A 144 -6.69 -7.02 -17.24
CA LYS A 144 -8.06 -7.33 -17.71
C LYS A 144 -8.77 -6.10 -18.30
N ALA A 145 -8.50 -4.91 -17.79
CA ALA A 145 -9.02 -3.65 -18.32
C ALA A 145 -8.27 -3.14 -19.57
N GLY A 146 -7.29 -3.90 -20.09
CA GLY A 146 -6.47 -3.48 -21.23
C GLY A 146 -5.49 -2.35 -20.90
N GLY A 147 -5.19 -2.16 -19.62
CA GLY A 147 -4.20 -1.20 -19.13
C GLY A 147 -2.79 -1.78 -19.07
N ARG A 148 -1.85 -0.91 -18.71
CA ARG A 148 -0.48 -1.27 -18.37
C ARG A 148 -0.27 -1.11 -16.87
N VAL A 149 0.52 -1.99 -16.30
CA VAL A 149 0.90 -1.97 -14.88
C VAL A 149 2.39 -2.23 -14.75
N SER A 150 3.03 -1.52 -13.85
CA SER A 150 4.41 -1.77 -13.44
C SER A 150 4.56 -1.56 -11.93
N LEU A 151 5.56 -2.20 -11.36
CA LEU A 151 5.95 -2.04 -9.97
C LEU A 151 7.20 -1.16 -9.90
N ALA A 152 7.32 -0.39 -8.82
CA ALA A 152 8.47 0.45 -8.55
C ALA A 152 8.65 0.63 -7.03
N GLU A 153 9.85 1.00 -6.60
CA GLU A 153 10.05 1.51 -5.25
C GLU A 153 9.36 2.88 -5.11
N GLY A 154 8.53 3.01 -4.08
CA GLY A 154 7.78 4.20 -3.74
C GLY A 154 8.05 4.67 -2.31
N PRO A 155 7.33 5.69 -1.83
CA PRO A 155 7.55 6.27 -0.51
C PRO A 155 7.20 5.33 0.65
N PHE A 156 6.38 4.31 0.39
CA PHE A 156 5.86 3.39 1.41
C PHE A 156 6.15 1.92 1.05
N GLY A 157 7.27 1.66 0.39
CA GLY A 157 7.60 0.35 -0.18
C GLY A 157 7.16 0.25 -1.63
N THR A 158 6.74 -0.93 -2.06
CA THR A 158 6.36 -1.19 -3.45
C THR A 158 5.12 -0.39 -3.84
N GLU A 159 5.25 0.48 -4.85
CA GLU A 159 4.12 1.15 -5.46
C GLU A 159 3.67 0.48 -6.76
N VAL A 160 2.37 0.54 -7.02
CA VAL A 160 1.77 0.03 -8.27
C VAL A 160 1.47 1.20 -9.19
N ARG A 161 2.17 1.28 -10.32
CA ARG A 161 1.95 2.30 -11.36
C ARG A 161 1.02 1.73 -12.41
N ARG A 162 -0.03 2.49 -12.77
CA ARG A 162 -1.05 2.04 -13.73
C ARG A 162 -1.33 3.08 -14.80
N ILE A 163 -1.53 2.61 -16.02
CA ILE A 163 -2.06 3.36 -17.15
C ILE A 163 -3.30 2.63 -17.63
N LEU A 164 -4.48 3.20 -17.40
CA LEU A 164 -5.76 2.61 -17.76
C LEU A 164 -6.40 3.39 -18.91
N PRO A 165 -6.81 2.72 -20.01
CA PRO A 165 -7.66 3.35 -21.01
C PRO A 165 -9.04 3.63 -20.40
N MET A 166 -9.55 4.84 -20.63
CA MET A 166 -10.86 5.28 -20.20
C MET A 166 -11.56 6.03 -21.33
N THR A 167 -12.87 6.21 -21.18
CA THR A 167 -13.68 7.02 -22.09
C THR A 167 -14.28 8.16 -21.28
N ASP A 168 -14.05 9.39 -21.71
CA ASP A 168 -14.66 10.55 -21.07
C ASP A 168 -16.19 10.61 -21.36
N PRO A 169 -16.97 11.46 -20.68
CA PRO A 169 -18.40 11.59 -20.95
C PRO A 169 -18.75 12.04 -22.38
N LYS A 170 -17.78 12.51 -23.17
CA LYS A 170 -17.94 12.94 -24.56
C LYS A 170 -17.58 11.83 -25.56
N GLY A 171 -17.19 10.65 -25.09
CA GLY A 171 -16.81 9.52 -25.94
C GLY A 171 -15.35 9.53 -26.39
N ASN A 172 -14.52 10.48 -25.93
CA ASN A 172 -13.12 10.52 -26.28
C ASN A 172 -12.33 9.48 -25.48
N LYS A 173 -11.38 8.82 -26.14
CA LYS A 173 -10.41 7.97 -25.46
C LYS A 173 -9.47 8.86 -24.65
N VAL A 174 -9.39 8.60 -23.35
CA VAL A 174 -8.48 9.25 -22.42
C VAL A 174 -7.69 8.19 -21.67
N VAL A 175 -6.53 8.56 -21.13
CA VAL A 175 -5.71 7.67 -20.30
C VAL A 175 -5.74 8.16 -18.86
N HIS A 176 -5.99 7.23 -17.95
CA HIS A 176 -5.91 7.46 -16.52
C HIS A 176 -4.59 6.90 -15.99
N ILE A 177 -3.72 7.80 -15.53
CA ILE A 177 -2.42 7.46 -14.98
C ILE A 177 -2.48 7.64 -13.47
N SER A 178 -2.07 6.61 -12.73
CA SER A 178 -2.09 6.63 -11.26
C SER A 178 -0.92 5.85 -10.66
N ARG A 179 -0.46 6.30 -9.50
CA ARG A 179 0.44 5.55 -8.61
C ARG A 179 -0.34 5.16 -7.37
N THR A 180 -0.29 3.89 -6.99
CA THR A 180 -0.94 3.40 -5.78
C THR A 180 0.10 3.03 -4.74
N TRP A 181 -0.06 3.59 -3.55
CA TRP A 181 0.73 3.31 -2.36
C TRP A 181 -0.09 2.49 -1.38
N PHE A 182 0.58 1.60 -0.66
CA PHE A 182 0.00 0.83 0.42
C PHE A 182 0.81 1.03 1.69
N VAL A 183 0.11 1.05 2.81
CA VAL A 183 0.71 1.24 4.12
C VAL A 183 0.00 0.33 5.11
N GLU A 184 0.73 -0.57 5.78
CA GLU A 184 0.20 -1.44 6.82
C GLU A 184 0.52 -0.91 8.22
N GLY A 185 -0.52 -0.72 9.03
CA GLY A 185 -0.42 -0.43 10.46
C GLY A 185 -0.91 -1.60 11.33
N PRO A 186 -0.99 -1.44 12.66
CA PRO A 186 -1.23 -2.57 13.58
C PRO A 186 -2.51 -3.37 13.33
N ARG A 187 -3.58 -2.72 12.84
CA ARG A 187 -4.89 -3.35 12.57
C ARG A 187 -5.61 -2.74 11.37
N TRP A 188 -4.86 -2.03 10.54
CA TRP A 188 -5.39 -1.29 9.41
C TRP A 188 -4.42 -1.32 8.25
N MET A 189 -4.95 -1.13 7.05
CA MET A 189 -4.16 -0.86 5.85
C MET A 189 -4.72 0.37 5.15
N LEU A 190 -3.85 1.28 4.76
CA LEU A 190 -4.18 2.48 4.01
C LEU A 190 -3.75 2.33 2.55
N ARG A 191 -4.65 2.67 1.64
CA ARG A 191 -4.37 2.79 0.20
C ARG A 191 -4.41 4.25 -0.19
N GLY A 192 -3.31 4.75 -0.75
CA GLY A 192 -3.22 6.06 -1.38
C GLY A 192 -3.16 5.93 -2.90
N VAL A 193 -4.15 6.45 -3.64
CA VAL A 193 -4.12 6.48 -5.11
C VAL A 193 -3.83 7.90 -5.58
N VAL A 194 -2.61 8.12 -6.06
CA VAL A 194 -2.13 9.42 -6.53
C VAL A 194 -2.43 9.57 -8.02
N MET A 195 -3.03 10.71 -8.38
CA MET A 195 -3.55 11.03 -9.70
C MET A 195 -3.16 12.46 -10.11
N GLY A 196 -3.39 12.81 -11.37
CA GLY A 196 -3.04 14.11 -11.92
C GLY A 196 -1.54 14.25 -12.20
N GLU A 197 -0.98 15.43 -12.04
CA GLU A 197 0.46 15.66 -12.30
C GLU A 197 1.36 14.81 -11.38
N ALA A 198 1.06 14.72 -10.09
CA ALA A 198 1.81 13.87 -9.15
C ALA A 198 1.73 12.37 -9.48
N GLY A 199 0.63 11.92 -10.11
CA GLY A 199 0.49 10.55 -10.59
C GLY A 199 1.35 10.26 -11.83
N ARG A 200 1.70 11.29 -12.60
CA ARG A 200 2.60 11.19 -13.77
C ARG A 200 4.08 11.40 -13.41
N ALA A 201 4.36 12.12 -12.33
CA ALA A 201 5.72 12.45 -11.93
C ALA A 201 6.53 11.18 -11.63
N SER A 202 7.61 10.98 -12.39
CA SER A 202 8.64 10.00 -12.09
C SER A 202 9.56 10.50 -10.97
N GLY A 203 9.99 9.59 -10.10
CA GLY A 203 11.10 9.78 -9.17
C GLY A 203 11.05 8.63 -8.15
N VAL A 204 12.08 7.79 -8.02
CA VAL A 204 13.49 7.97 -8.40
C VAL A 204 13.78 7.34 -9.78
N ASP A 205 14.03 8.18 -10.79
CA ASP A 205 14.35 7.86 -12.20
C ASP A 205 13.30 7.09 -13.03
N GLY A 206 12.79 7.75 -14.09
CA GLY A 206 12.16 7.08 -15.23
C GLY A 206 10.85 7.70 -15.72
N VAL A 207 10.95 8.83 -16.43
CA VAL A 207 10.00 9.22 -17.50
C VAL A 207 10.40 8.56 -18.83
N SER A 208 11.02 7.38 -18.80
CA SER A 208 11.33 6.68 -20.05
C SER A 208 10.07 6.00 -20.57
N GLU A 209 9.41 6.75 -21.43
CA GLU A 209 8.44 6.34 -22.45
C GLU A 209 6.95 6.50 -22.10
N LEU A 210 6.36 7.42 -22.86
CA LEU A 210 4.94 7.73 -23.00
C LEU A 210 4.09 6.48 -23.33
#